data_AF-A0A956J179-F1
#
_entry.id   AF-A0A956J179-F1
#
_cell.length_a   1.000
_cell.length_b   1.000
_cell.length_c   1.000
_cell.angle_alpha   90.00
_cell.angle_beta   90.00
_cell.angle_gamma   90.00
#
_symmetry.space_group_name_H-M   'P 1'
#
loop_
_entity.id
_entity.type
_entity.pdbx_description
1 polymer ?
#
loop_
_entity_poly.entity_id
_entity_poly.type
_entity_poly.pdbx_seq_one_letter_code
_entity_poly.pdbx_strand_id
1 'polypeptide(L)'
;MSGPVRELRNPGDLVVVAPEWQGPNARREFGDELMPLRDVARADATSYQRAIEISTLGDTLPEFRDWPIVERRSEGAFELLVHENPNPAVVKFDFLEELKPKRAEAYTYDPGVGREQRTLCHFNFNSRVSSGNLGGPPTFPRERFQCPGGDAYFVGVTVIDDSHEYRPKRCIWANPTPTGPIGITFREVPLGKVIRGFGELPWVLERQYNGPPIVLSVRVAGQEIGRFEHHDGEGWRGFEFPLGALAGRTEDVEFEVSSSMARERYFCFQADSR
;
A
#
# COMPACT_ATOMS: atom_id res chain seq x y z
N MET A 1 -21.68 16.59 -12.61
CA MET A 1 -20.80 16.32 -11.44
C MET A 1 -19.32 16.58 -11.69
N SER A 2 -18.72 16.17 -12.81
CA SER A 2 -17.27 16.35 -13.01
C SER A 2 -16.80 17.81 -13.08
N GLY A 3 -17.59 18.72 -13.67
CA GLY A 3 -17.28 20.15 -13.75
C GLY A 3 -17.08 20.81 -12.38
N PRO A 4 -18.09 20.80 -11.50
CA PRO A 4 -17.97 21.37 -10.15
C PRO A 4 -16.81 20.77 -9.33
N VAL A 5 -16.57 19.46 -9.41
CA VAL A 5 -15.42 18.84 -8.73
C VAL A 5 -14.09 19.37 -9.27
N ARG A 6 -13.97 19.57 -10.59
CA ARG A 6 -12.76 20.16 -11.21
C ARG A 6 -12.52 21.59 -10.79
N GLU A 7 -13.58 22.37 -10.61
CA GLU A 7 -13.48 23.77 -10.16
C GLU A 7 -12.96 23.88 -8.73
N LEU A 8 -13.37 22.97 -7.85
CA LEU A 8 -12.94 22.96 -6.45
C LEU A 8 -11.54 22.37 -6.26
N ARG A 9 -11.14 21.44 -7.14
CA ARG A 9 -9.94 20.63 -6.98
C ARG A 9 -8.64 21.41 -7.18
N ASN A 10 -7.75 21.28 -6.21
CA ASN A 10 -6.35 21.65 -6.33
C ASN A 10 -5.48 20.42 -6.71
N PRO A 11 -4.30 20.63 -7.32
CA PRO A 11 -3.34 19.55 -7.52
C PRO A 11 -2.98 18.87 -6.19
N GLY A 12 -3.18 17.55 -6.12
CA GLY A 12 -2.90 16.75 -4.93
C GLY A 12 -4.08 16.53 -3.99
N ASP A 13 -5.23 17.17 -4.23
CA ASP A 13 -6.45 16.86 -3.46
C ASP A 13 -6.93 15.44 -3.73
N LEU A 14 -7.33 14.78 -2.65
CA LEU A 14 -8.04 13.50 -2.69
C LEU A 14 -9.49 13.73 -3.12
N VAL A 15 -10.01 12.93 -4.04
CA VAL A 15 -11.44 12.91 -4.38
C VAL A 15 -12.05 11.57 -4.00
N VAL A 16 -13.13 11.62 -3.22
CA VAL A 16 -13.82 10.46 -2.63
C VAL A 16 -15.32 10.63 -2.70
N VAL A 17 -16.07 9.53 -2.53
CA VAL A 17 -17.53 9.53 -2.65
C VAL A 17 -18.14 8.81 -1.46
N ALA A 18 -19.21 9.37 -0.92
CA ALA A 18 -20.03 8.78 0.14
C ALA A 18 -21.48 8.53 -0.35
N PRO A 19 -22.06 7.35 -0.08
CA PRO A 19 -21.42 6.15 0.50
C PRO A 19 -20.31 5.57 -0.37
N GLU A 20 -19.34 4.94 0.27
CA GLU A 20 -18.13 4.43 -0.38
C GLU A 20 -18.39 3.42 -1.50
N TRP A 21 -19.44 2.59 -1.38
CA TRP A 21 -19.77 1.60 -2.40
C TRP A 21 -20.06 2.21 -3.78
N GLN A 22 -20.29 3.53 -3.87
CA GLN A 22 -20.44 4.25 -5.14
C GLN A 22 -19.10 4.56 -5.83
N GLY A 23 -17.96 4.39 -5.15
CA GLY A 23 -16.62 4.71 -5.65
C GLY A 23 -16.31 4.15 -7.05
N PRO A 24 -16.61 2.87 -7.37
CA PRO A 24 -16.37 2.32 -8.71
C PRO A 24 -17.16 3.04 -9.81
N ASN A 25 -18.41 3.42 -9.57
CA ASN A 25 -19.22 4.19 -10.52
C ASN A 25 -18.66 5.60 -10.68
N ALA A 26 -18.33 6.26 -9.57
CA ALA A 26 -17.73 7.60 -9.60
C ALA A 26 -16.41 7.62 -10.38
N ARG A 27 -15.52 6.65 -10.13
CA ARG A 27 -14.24 6.53 -10.86
C ARG A 27 -14.47 6.28 -12.35
N ARG A 28 -15.48 5.50 -12.74
CA ARG A 28 -15.82 5.29 -14.16
C ARG A 28 -16.16 6.61 -14.86
N GLU A 29 -16.91 7.47 -14.20
CA GLU A 29 -17.33 8.77 -14.77
C GLU A 29 -16.24 9.85 -14.68
N PHE A 30 -15.44 9.85 -13.61
CA PHE A 30 -14.44 10.88 -13.36
C PHE A 30 -13.06 10.57 -13.95
N GLY A 31 -12.77 9.29 -14.18
CA GLY A 31 -11.51 8.80 -14.74
C GLY A 31 -10.29 9.05 -13.85
N ASP A 32 -9.13 8.67 -14.36
CA ASP A 32 -7.85 8.78 -13.64
C ASP A 32 -7.39 10.23 -13.41
N GLU A 33 -7.99 11.19 -14.11
CA GLU A 33 -7.65 12.60 -13.93
C GLU A 33 -8.06 13.12 -12.54
N LEU A 34 -9.23 12.68 -12.06
CA LEU A 34 -9.81 13.09 -10.78
C LEU A 34 -9.69 12.01 -9.71
N MET A 35 -9.77 10.74 -10.09
CA MET A 35 -9.69 9.59 -9.19
C MET A 35 -8.63 8.59 -9.70
N PRO A 36 -7.34 8.99 -9.73
CA PRO A 36 -6.27 8.10 -10.17
C PRO A 36 -6.18 6.88 -9.24
N LEU A 37 -5.66 5.77 -9.77
CA LEU A 37 -5.56 4.52 -9.01
C LEU A 37 -4.86 4.67 -7.66
N ARG A 38 -3.83 5.53 -7.56
CA ARG A 38 -3.11 5.79 -6.30
C ARG A 38 -4.00 6.39 -5.18
N ASP A 39 -5.01 7.17 -5.55
CA ASP A 39 -5.90 7.86 -4.61
C ASP A 39 -7.06 6.93 -4.21
N VAL A 40 -7.59 6.20 -5.20
CA VAL A 40 -8.69 5.24 -4.99
C VAL A 40 -8.24 4.03 -4.18
N ALA A 41 -7.02 3.56 -4.42
CA ALA A 41 -6.43 2.42 -3.72
C ALA A 41 -5.42 2.83 -2.65
N ARG A 42 -5.58 4.04 -2.08
CA ARG A 42 -4.69 4.58 -1.04
C ARG A 42 -4.68 3.69 0.20
N ALA A 43 -3.56 3.71 0.93
CA ALA A 43 -3.47 3.03 2.22
C ALA A 43 -4.30 3.74 3.30
N ASP A 44 -4.14 5.07 3.40
CA ASP A 44 -4.91 5.98 4.26
C ASP A 44 -5.01 7.38 3.63
N ALA A 45 -5.68 8.32 4.30
CA ALA A 45 -5.80 9.72 3.86
C ALA A 45 -4.80 10.68 4.53
N THR A 46 -3.94 10.21 5.43
CA THR A 46 -3.21 11.05 6.39
C THR A 46 -2.18 12.00 5.76
N SER A 47 -1.67 11.68 4.57
CA SER A 47 -0.70 12.51 3.83
C SER A 47 -1.35 13.56 2.93
N TYR A 48 -2.67 13.47 2.70
CA TYR A 48 -3.38 14.44 1.87
C TYR A 48 -3.62 15.71 2.67
N GLN A 49 -3.35 16.86 2.06
CA GLN A 49 -3.62 18.17 2.68
C GLN A 49 -5.12 18.48 2.71
N ARG A 50 -5.84 17.99 1.70
CA ARG A 50 -7.25 18.30 1.48
C ARG A 50 -7.94 17.15 0.76
N ALA A 51 -9.21 16.96 1.06
CA ALA A 51 -10.08 16.00 0.39
C ALA A 51 -11.38 16.68 -0.07
N ILE A 52 -11.89 16.25 -1.21
CA ILE A 52 -13.21 16.60 -1.74
C ILE A 52 -14.06 15.34 -1.64
N GLU A 53 -14.99 15.36 -0.69
CA GLU A 53 -15.96 14.31 -0.50
C GLU A 53 -17.26 14.64 -1.24
N ILE A 54 -17.69 13.72 -2.10
CA ILE A 54 -18.95 13.80 -2.84
C ILE A 54 -19.99 13.02 -2.04
N SER A 55 -20.71 13.73 -1.18
CA SER A 55 -21.76 13.18 -0.33
C SER A 55 -23.06 13.01 -1.12
N THR A 56 -23.68 11.83 -0.98
CA THR A 56 -24.97 11.50 -1.55
C THR A 56 -25.95 11.23 -0.42
N LEU A 57 -27.12 11.89 -0.43
CA LEU A 57 -28.16 11.73 0.60
C LEU A 57 -27.67 12.04 2.04
N GLY A 58 -26.68 12.92 2.19
CA GLY A 58 -26.12 13.34 3.47
C GLY A 58 -25.19 12.31 4.13
N ASP A 59 -24.81 11.25 3.40
CA ASP A 59 -23.84 10.28 3.92
C ASP A 59 -22.43 10.86 3.96
N THR A 60 -21.61 10.40 4.91
CA THR A 60 -20.22 10.88 5.05
C THR A 60 -19.24 9.76 5.39
N LEU A 61 -17.99 9.88 4.95
CA LEU A 61 -16.95 8.91 5.20
C LEU A 61 -16.35 9.11 6.61
N PRO A 62 -16.29 8.05 7.45
CA PRO A 62 -15.75 8.15 8.80
C PRO A 62 -14.30 8.67 8.87
N GLU A 63 -13.51 8.46 7.81
CA GLU A 63 -12.09 8.85 7.75
C GLU A 63 -11.88 10.38 7.81
N PHE A 64 -12.89 11.19 7.47
CA PHE A 64 -12.81 12.66 7.49
C PHE A 64 -13.56 13.29 8.65
N ARG A 65 -14.04 12.50 9.61
CA ARG A 65 -14.84 12.99 10.75
C ARG A 65 -14.13 14.10 11.54
N ASP A 66 -12.81 13.99 11.67
CA ASP A 66 -11.98 14.93 12.43
C ASP A 66 -11.36 16.02 11.53
N TRP A 67 -11.68 16.04 10.23
CA TRP A 67 -11.21 17.05 9.30
C TRP A 67 -12.28 18.13 9.11
N PRO A 68 -12.01 19.40 9.47
CA PRO A 68 -12.97 20.48 9.29
C PRO A 68 -13.40 20.63 7.83
N ILE A 69 -14.70 20.83 7.63
CA ILE A 69 -15.25 21.20 6.33
C ILE A 69 -15.04 22.69 6.14
N VAL A 70 -14.17 23.06 5.19
CA VAL A 70 -13.82 24.46 4.88
C VAL A 70 -14.64 25.04 3.75
N GLU A 71 -15.24 24.19 2.91
CA GLU A 71 -16.20 24.58 1.88
C GLU A 71 -17.28 23.52 1.73
N ARG A 72 -18.52 23.95 1.53
CA ARG A 72 -19.66 23.11 1.18
C ARG A 72 -20.34 23.69 -0.06
N ARG A 73 -20.55 22.87 -1.08
CA ARG A 73 -21.29 23.25 -2.29
C ARG A 73 -22.35 22.20 -2.62
N SER A 74 -23.60 22.62 -2.82
CA SER A 74 -24.68 21.73 -3.24
C SER A 74 -24.76 21.66 -4.77
N GLU A 75 -24.83 20.45 -5.30
CA GLU A 75 -24.90 20.17 -6.73
C GLU A 75 -26.02 19.17 -7.01
N GLY A 76 -27.25 19.68 -7.12
CA GLY A 76 -28.45 18.86 -7.26
C GLY A 76 -28.68 17.98 -6.03
N ALA A 77 -28.62 16.66 -6.20
CA ALA A 77 -28.80 15.68 -5.13
C ALA A 77 -27.50 15.36 -4.35
N PHE A 78 -26.39 15.99 -4.72
CA PHE A 78 -25.07 15.76 -4.12
C PHE A 78 -24.61 16.99 -3.34
N GLU A 79 -23.81 16.76 -2.31
CA GLU A 79 -23.02 17.79 -1.65
C GLU A 79 -21.53 17.53 -1.90
N LEU A 80 -20.81 18.57 -2.27
CA LEU A 80 -19.35 18.58 -2.34
C LEU A 80 -18.84 19.19 -1.03
N LEU A 81 -18.22 18.37 -0.19
CA LEU A 81 -17.64 18.76 1.08
C LEU A 81 -16.13 18.81 0.92
N VAL A 82 -15.52 19.98 1.12
CA VAL A 82 -14.07 20.15 1.08
C VAL A 82 -13.56 20.07 2.51
N HIS A 83 -12.80 19.02 2.81
CA HIS A 83 -12.20 18.76 4.11
C HIS A 83 -10.73 19.19 4.09
N GLU A 84 -10.31 19.95 5.11
CA GLU A 84 -8.91 20.30 5.31
C GLU A 84 -8.27 19.39 6.36
N ASN A 85 -7.13 18.77 6.05
CA ASN A 85 -6.40 17.96 7.00
C ASN A 85 -5.68 18.88 8.00
N PRO A 86 -5.98 18.81 9.31
CA PRO A 86 -5.36 19.69 10.30
C PRO A 86 -3.86 19.38 10.52
N ASN A 87 -3.39 18.19 10.15
CA ASN A 87 -2.02 17.76 10.35
C ASN A 87 -1.57 16.78 9.25
N PRO A 88 -1.38 17.25 8.00
CA PRO A 88 -0.98 16.40 6.90
C PRO A 88 0.42 15.84 7.11
N ALA A 89 0.53 14.52 6.98
CA ALA A 89 1.82 13.85 7.11
C ALA A 89 2.72 14.18 5.92
N VAL A 90 3.96 14.61 6.19
CA VAL A 90 4.93 14.97 5.14
C VAL A 90 5.72 13.72 4.75
N VAL A 91 5.28 13.05 3.71
CA VAL A 91 6.01 11.89 3.14
C VAL A 91 7.33 12.35 2.53
N LYS A 92 8.43 11.80 3.04
CA LYS A 92 9.79 12.01 2.53
C LYS A 92 10.16 10.97 1.49
N PHE A 93 9.65 9.75 1.63
CA PHE A 93 9.89 8.65 0.72
C PHE A 93 8.69 7.71 0.70
N ASP A 94 8.16 7.43 -0.49
CA ASP A 94 7.09 6.45 -0.70
C ASP A 94 7.73 5.17 -1.27
N PHE A 95 7.79 4.11 -0.45
CA PHE A 95 8.45 2.86 -0.84
C PHE A 95 7.74 2.17 -2.02
N LEU A 96 6.45 2.44 -2.19
CA LEU A 96 5.67 1.86 -3.26
C LEU A 96 5.98 2.55 -4.60
N GLU A 97 6.05 3.89 -4.61
CA GLU A 97 6.44 4.67 -5.81
C GLU A 97 7.90 4.46 -6.23
N GLU A 98 8.76 4.12 -5.26
CA GLU A 98 10.19 3.96 -5.43
C GLU A 98 10.62 2.49 -5.65
N LEU A 99 9.66 1.57 -5.80
CA LEU A 99 9.92 0.16 -6.13
C LEU A 99 10.33 -0.02 -7.60
N LYS A 100 11.54 0.45 -7.93
CA LYS A 100 12.14 0.47 -9.28
C LYS A 100 13.60 0.04 -9.19
N PRO A 101 14.21 -0.57 -10.22
CA PRO A 101 15.56 -1.17 -10.12
C PRO A 101 16.68 -0.17 -9.82
N LYS A 102 16.47 1.13 -10.02
CA LYS A 102 17.42 2.19 -9.63
C LYS A 102 17.43 2.49 -8.12
N ARG A 103 16.34 2.17 -7.43
CA ARG A 103 16.06 2.60 -6.04
C ARG A 103 15.80 1.42 -5.12
N ALA A 104 15.47 0.25 -5.67
CA ALA A 104 15.20 -0.97 -4.93
C ALA A 104 15.88 -2.18 -5.56
N GLU A 105 16.25 -3.14 -4.72
CA GLU A 105 16.59 -4.52 -5.09
C GLU A 105 15.72 -5.47 -4.28
N ALA A 106 15.24 -6.54 -4.91
CA ALA A 106 14.57 -7.63 -4.21
C ALA A 106 15.43 -8.88 -4.27
N TYR A 107 15.36 -9.72 -3.25
CA TYR A 107 16.15 -10.94 -3.17
C TYR A 107 15.46 -12.01 -2.33
N THR A 108 15.92 -13.24 -2.51
CA THR A 108 15.58 -14.39 -1.67
C THR A 108 16.84 -14.90 -0.97
N TYR A 109 16.66 -15.70 0.08
CA TYR A 109 17.77 -16.37 0.73
C TYR A 109 17.95 -17.79 0.17
N ASP A 110 19.21 -18.21 0.03
CA ASP A 110 19.52 -19.54 -0.44
C ASP A 110 19.19 -20.58 0.64
N PRO A 111 18.38 -21.61 0.31
CA PRO A 111 18.00 -22.62 1.29
C PRO A 111 19.24 -23.37 1.79
N GLY A 112 19.39 -23.43 3.12
CA GLY A 112 20.44 -24.22 3.77
C GLY A 112 21.81 -23.54 3.92
N VAL A 113 21.99 -22.31 3.41
CA VAL A 113 23.29 -21.59 3.47
C VAL A 113 23.25 -20.37 4.41
N GLY A 114 22.12 -20.14 5.09
CA GLY A 114 21.95 -19.04 6.05
C GLY A 114 21.69 -17.69 5.37
N ARG A 115 21.62 -16.61 6.19
CA ARG A 115 21.25 -15.26 5.73
C ARG A 115 22.36 -14.51 4.97
N GLU A 116 23.53 -15.12 4.82
CA GLU A 116 24.70 -14.48 4.20
C GLU A 116 24.69 -14.58 2.68
N GLN A 117 23.99 -15.59 2.12
CA GLN A 117 23.89 -15.77 0.68
C GLN A 117 22.51 -15.37 0.17
N ARG A 118 22.49 -14.25 -0.58
CA ARG A 118 21.29 -13.67 -1.19
C ARG A 118 21.29 -13.96 -2.69
N THR A 119 20.16 -14.44 -3.20
CA THR A 119 19.91 -14.54 -4.64
C THR A 119 19.04 -13.36 -5.07
N LEU A 120 19.57 -12.49 -5.93
CA LEU A 120 18.84 -11.33 -6.43
C LEU A 120 17.69 -11.75 -7.35
N CYS A 121 16.53 -11.12 -7.16
CA CYS A 121 15.41 -11.22 -8.08
C CYS A 121 15.66 -10.31 -9.29
N HIS A 122 15.38 -10.82 -10.49
CA HIS A 122 15.59 -10.07 -11.73
C HIS A 122 14.43 -9.12 -12.00
N PHE A 123 14.71 -7.81 -12.18
CA PHE A 123 13.67 -6.86 -12.57
C PHE A 123 13.27 -7.06 -14.04
N ASN A 124 12.01 -7.41 -14.27
CA ASN A 124 11.45 -7.58 -15.60
C ASN A 124 10.44 -6.45 -15.89
N PHE A 125 10.67 -5.72 -16.98
CA PHE A 125 9.81 -4.61 -17.42
C PHE A 125 8.57 -5.05 -18.19
N ASN A 126 8.53 -6.30 -18.67
CA ASN A 126 7.52 -6.80 -19.58
C ASN A 126 7.07 -8.23 -19.23
N SER A 127 6.92 -8.52 -17.94
CA SER A 127 6.36 -9.79 -17.51
C SER A 127 4.90 -9.92 -17.96
N ARG A 128 4.46 -11.16 -18.21
CA ARG A 128 3.06 -11.44 -18.51
C ARG A 128 2.18 -10.96 -17.34
N VAL A 129 1.19 -10.13 -17.67
CA VAL A 129 0.13 -9.75 -16.73
C VAL A 129 -0.79 -10.94 -16.54
N SER A 130 -1.11 -11.25 -15.30
CA SER A 130 -2.07 -12.29 -14.93
C SER A 130 -2.96 -11.73 -13.83
N SER A 131 -4.27 -11.76 -14.04
CA SER A 131 -5.23 -11.55 -12.97
C SER A 131 -5.83 -12.91 -12.61
N GLY A 132 -5.90 -13.23 -11.33
CA GLY A 132 -6.74 -14.33 -10.89
C GLY A 132 -8.19 -14.11 -11.33
N ASN A 133 -8.90 -15.20 -11.65
CA ASN A 133 -10.36 -15.17 -11.61
C ASN A 133 -10.84 -15.00 -10.15
N LEU A 134 -12.14 -15.09 -9.90
CA LEU A 134 -12.66 -15.08 -8.52
C LEU A 134 -11.93 -16.10 -7.64
N GLY A 135 -11.31 -15.64 -6.55
CA GLY A 135 -10.51 -16.47 -5.64
C GLY A 135 -9.09 -16.81 -6.09
N GLY A 136 -8.65 -16.30 -7.24
CA GLY A 136 -7.26 -16.38 -7.68
C GLY A 136 -6.36 -15.31 -7.03
N PRO A 137 -5.06 -15.29 -7.36
CA PRO A 137 -4.17 -14.26 -6.86
C PRO A 137 -4.56 -12.87 -7.37
N PRO A 138 -4.11 -11.78 -6.72
CA PRO A 138 -4.29 -10.44 -7.24
C PRO A 138 -3.59 -10.28 -8.59
N THR A 139 -3.79 -9.13 -9.21
CA THR A 139 -3.17 -8.86 -10.52
C THR A 139 -1.66 -8.84 -10.42
N PHE A 140 -0.99 -9.75 -11.11
CA PHE A 140 0.47 -9.75 -11.26
C PHE A 140 0.85 -8.66 -12.27
N PRO A 141 1.56 -7.61 -11.84
CA PRO A 141 1.84 -6.45 -12.67
C PRO A 141 2.89 -6.78 -13.75
N ARG A 142 2.90 -6.00 -14.83
CA ARG A 142 3.90 -6.16 -15.91
C ARG A 142 5.33 -5.92 -15.43
N GLU A 143 5.52 -4.90 -14.60
CA GLU A 143 6.82 -4.49 -14.07
C GLU A 143 6.98 -5.03 -12.65
N ARG A 144 7.96 -5.92 -12.45
CA ARG A 144 8.20 -6.58 -11.16
C ARG A 144 9.59 -7.21 -11.08
N PHE A 145 10.10 -7.38 -9.87
CA PHE A 145 11.25 -8.22 -9.57
C PHE A 145 10.82 -9.69 -9.53
N GLN A 146 11.18 -10.47 -10.54
CA GLN A 146 10.87 -11.90 -10.60
C GLN A 146 11.92 -12.68 -9.79
N CYS A 147 11.45 -13.44 -8.80
CA CYS A 147 12.30 -14.24 -7.93
C CYS A 147 12.30 -15.72 -8.35
N PRO A 148 13.32 -16.51 -7.95
CA PRO A 148 13.31 -17.95 -8.13
C PRO A 148 12.09 -18.62 -7.48
N GLY A 149 11.59 -19.71 -8.08
CA GLY A 149 10.50 -20.52 -7.51
C GLY A 149 9.20 -20.55 -8.32
N GLY A 150 9.07 -19.73 -9.36
CA GLY A 150 7.90 -19.70 -10.26
C GLY A 150 7.18 -18.35 -10.31
N ASP A 151 6.13 -18.25 -11.13
CA ASP A 151 5.51 -16.97 -11.52
C ASP A 151 4.92 -16.17 -10.35
N ALA A 152 4.43 -16.83 -9.30
CA ALA A 152 3.83 -16.20 -8.12
C ALA A 152 4.87 -15.60 -7.15
N TYR A 153 6.15 -15.92 -7.32
CA TYR A 153 7.22 -15.43 -6.47
C TYR A 153 7.89 -14.24 -7.13
N PHE A 154 7.41 -13.05 -6.76
CA PHE A 154 7.94 -11.78 -7.23
C PHE A 154 7.77 -10.72 -6.15
N VAL A 155 8.46 -9.59 -6.34
CA VAL A 155 8.18 -8.33 -5.64
C VAL A 155 7.70 -7.31 -6.65
N GLY A 156 6.54 -6.70 -6.43
CA GLY A 156 5.96 -5.74 -7.37
C GLY A 156 4.75 -5.01 -6.82
N VAL A 157 4.40 -3.89 -7.44
CA VAL A 157 3.22 -3.12 -7.04
C VAL A 157 1.96 -3.76 -7.60
N THR A 158 1.01 -4.10 -6.74
CA THR A 158 -0.31 -4.63 -7.11
C THR A 158 -1.42 -3.91 -6.35
N VAL A 159 -2.66 -4.32 -6.59
CA VAL A 159 -3.84 -3.94 -5.82
C VAL A 159 -4.48 -5.20 -5.29
N ILE A 160 -4.70 -5.26 -3.99
CA ILE A 160 -5.54 -6.27 -3.33
C ILE A 160 -6.83 -5.63 -2.85
N ASP A 161 -7.84 -6.44 -2.56
CA ASP A 161 -9.04 -6.02 -1.84
C ASP A 161 -8.90 -6.35 -0.36
N ASP A 162 -9.18 -5.36 0.49
CA ASP A 162 -9.18 -5.55 1.94
C ASP A 162 -10.36 -6.44 2.40
N SER A 163 -10.17 -7.10 3.53
CA SER A 163 -11.05 -8.17 4.01
C SER A 163 -12.29 -7.70 4.76
N HIS A 164 -12.24 -6.47 5.29
CA HIS A 164 -13.31 -5.91 6.12
C HIS A 164 -14.28 -5.09 5.27
N GLU A 165 -13.78 -4.31 4.31
CA GLU A 165 -14.57 -3.30 3.61
C GLU A 165 -14.56 -3.47 2.08
N TYR A 166 -13.82 -4.47 1.56
CA TYR A 166 -13.60 -4.71 0.13
C TYR A 166 -13.06 -3.49 -0.61
N ARG A 167 -12.26 -2.67 0.08
CA ARG A 167 -11.64 -1.49 -0.54
C ARG A 167 -10.37 -1.93 -1.27
N PRO A 168 -10.07 -1.35 -2.44
CA PRO A 168 -8.81 -1.62 -3.10
C PRO A 168 -7.65 -1.01 -2.29
N LYS A 169 -6.56 -1.76 -2.13
CA LYS A 169 -5.32 -1.36 -1.47
C LYS A 169 -4.16 -1.58 -2.41
N ARG A 170 -3.54 -0.49 -2.85
CA ARG A 170 -2.32 -0.53 -3.66
C ARG A 170 -1.14 -0.75 -2.73
N CYS A 171 -0.36 -1.78 -3.02
CA CYS A 171 0.65 -2.28 -2.11
C CYS A 171 1.78 -2.98 -2.86
N ILE A 172 2.88 -3.20 -2.14
CA ILE A 172 4.01 -4.04 -2.53
C ILE A 172 3.64 -5.49 -2.22
N TRP A 173 3.45 -6.28 -3.26
CA TRP A 173 3.37 -7.73 -3.16
C TRP A 173 4.75 -8.27 -2.79
N ALA A 174 4.82 -9.02 -1.70
CA ALA A 174 6.06 -9.61 -1.20
C ALA A 174 5.78 -10.95 -0.53
N ASN A 175 5.24 -11.90 -1.31
CA ASN A 175 4.95 -13.23 -0.80
C ASN A 175 6.25 -13.96 -0.42
N PRO A 176 6.39 -14.48 0.83
CA PRO A 176 7.51 -15.33 1.19
C PRO A 176 7.67 -16.52 0.24
N THR A 177 8.88 -17.04 0.12
CA THR A 177 9.18 -18.19 -0.75
C THR A 177 9.23 -19.49 0.04
N PRO A 178 8.97 -20.68 -0.56
CA PRO A 178 9.10 -21.96 0.13
C PRO A 178 10.48 -22.19 0.76
N THR A 179 11.50 -21.52 0.23
CA THR A 179 12.89 -21.61 0.67
C THR A 179 13.26 -20.59 1.74
N GLY A 180 12.39 -19.63 2.05
CA GLY A 180 12.63 -18.65 3.12
C GLY A 180 12.02 -17.26 2.86
N PRO A 181 12.47 -16.27 3.65
CA PRO A 181 12.00 -14.90 3.54
C PRO A 181 12.28 -14.29 2.15
N ILE A 182 11.51 -13.26 1.83
CA ILE A 182 11.77 -12.38 0.69
C ILE A 182 12.19 -11.01 1.23
N GLY A 183 13.31 -10.49 0.70
CA GLY A 183 13.90 -9.24 1.13
C GLY A 183 13.79 -8.17 0.05
N ILE A 184 13.66 -6.92 0.47
CA ILE A 184 13.64 -5.73 -0.39
C ILE A 184 14.51 -4.66 0.25
N THR A 185 15.57 -4.24 -0.43
CA THR A 185 16.41 -3.12 0.01
C THR A 185 16.11 -1.91 -0.85
N PHE A 186 15.74 -0.81 -0.21
CA PHE A 186 15.63 0.51 -0.82
C PHE A 186 16.88 1.32 -0.50
N ARG A 187 17.43 1.97 -1.52
CA ARG A 187 18.67 2.73 -1.43
C ARG A 187 18.44 4.22 -1.22
N GLU A 188 19.33 4.84 -0.45
CA GLU A 188 19.39 6.30 -0.26
C GLU A 188 18.02 6.90 0.14
N VAL A 189 17.37 6.29 1.12
CA VAL A 189 16.04 6.70 1.59
C VAL A 189 16.17 7.94 2.49
N PRO A 190 15.59 9.10 2.13
CA PRO A 190 15.50 10.24 3.03
C PRO A 190 14.54 9.91 4.19
N LEU A 191 15.09 9.79 5.38
CA LEU A 191 14.36 9.35 6.56
C LEU A 191 13.61 10.52 7.23
N GLY A 192 12.31 10.31 7.44
CA GLY A 192 11.47 11.14 8.31
C GLY A 192 11.71 10.85 9.79
N LYS A 193 10.66 10.97 10.61
CA LYS A 193 10.67 10.61 12.03
C LYS A 193 10.27 9.16 12.27
N VAL A 194 9.45 8.59 11.38
CA VAL A 194 8.95 7.22 11.46
C VAL A 194 9.04 6.54 10.09
N ILE A 195 9.06 5.21 10.10
CA ILE A 195 8.56 4.41 8.98
C ILE A 195 7.17 3.94 9.39
N ARG A 196 6.16 4.30 8.59
CA ARG A 196 4.78 3.93 8.81
C ARG A 196 4.26 3.17 7.61
N GLY A 197 3.37 2.22 7.85
CA GLY A 197 2.80 1.43 6.78
C GLY A 197 1.60 0.63 7.24
N PHE A 198 1.14 -0.22 6.34
CA PHE A 198 0.02 -1.13 6.53
C PHE A 198 0.31 -2.45 5.84
N GLY A 199 -0.24 -3.54 6.34
CA GLY A 199 -0.11 -4.86 5.71
C GLY A 199 -1.38 -5.67 5.85
N GLU A 200 -1.62 -6.54 4.86
CA GLU A 200 -2.74 -7.48 4.82
C GLU A 200 -2.48 -8.59 3.80
N LEU A 201 -3.37 -9.60 3.82
CA LEU A 201 -3.53 -10.65 2.83
C LEU A 201 -4.79 -10.36 1.99
N PRO A 202 -4.94 -10.89 0.77
CA PRO A 202 -6.21 -10.81 0.04
C PRO A 202 -7.39 -11.36 0.87
N TRP A 203 -8.56 -10.75 0.76
CA TRP A 203 -9.74 -11.07 1.59
C TRP A 203 -10.08 -12.56 1.73
N VAL A 204 -9.84 -13.37 0.70
CA VAL A 204 -10.11 -14.82 0.70
C VAL A 204 -9.26 -15.53 1.75
N LEU A 205 -8.02 -15.09 1.95
CA LEU A 205 -7.11 -15.69 2.93
C LEU A 205 -7.37 -15.14 4.33
N GLU A 206 -7.59 -13.84 4.47
CA GLU A 206 -7.93 -13.21 5.75
C GLU A 206 -9.11 -13.90 6.44
N ARG A 207 -10.09 -14.36 5.66
CA ARG A 207 -11.30 -15.02 6.18
C ARG A 207 -11.15 -16.51 6.48
N GLN A 208 -9.99 -17.12 6.22
CA GLN A 208 -9.76 -18.53 6.54
C GLN A 208 -9.32 -18.76 7.98
N TYR A 209 -8.70 -17.77 8.62
CA TYR A 209 -8.25 -17.81 10.02
C TYR A 209 -7.39 -19.04 10.38
N ASN A 210 -6.62 -19.56 9.41
CA ASN A 210 -5.95 -20.86 9.55
C ASN A 210 -4.49 -20.86 9.12
N GLY A 211 -3.99 -19.78 8.52
CA GLY A 211 -2.60 -19.65 8.13
C GLY A 211 -1.71 -19.15 9.26
N PRO A 212 -0.41 -19.46 9.23
CA PRO A 212 0.52 -18.94 10.23
C PRO A 212 0.76 -17.44 10.06
N PRO A 213 1.19 -16.74 11.12
CA PRO A 213 1.44 -15.31 11.07
C PRO A 213 2.52 -14.96 10.04
N ILE A 214 2.35 -13.79 9.42
CA ILE A 214 3.40 -13.18 8.60
C ILE A 214 4.17 -12.18 9.42
N VAL A 215 5.48 -12.18 9.24
CA VAL A 215 6.38 -11.25 9.90
C VAL A 215 7.02 -10.36 8.85
N LEU A 216 6.80 -9.05 8.97
CA LEU A 216 7.54 -7.99 8.28
C LEU A 216 8.54 -7.38 9.26
N SER A 217 9.83 -7.59 9.02
CA SER A 217 10.91 -6.91 9.75
C SER A 217 11.43 -5.73 8.95
N VAL A 218 11.71 -4.62 9.62
CA VAL A 218 12.25 -3.40 9.00
C VAL A 218 13.62 -3.09 9.61
N ARG A 219 14.62 -2.93 8.75
CA ARG A 219 15.98 -2.55 9.14
C ARG A 219 16.40 -1.26 8.45
N VAL A 220 17.18 -0.46 9.15
CA VAL A 220 17.76 0.79 8.65
C VAL A 220 19.22 0.81 9.04
N ALA A 221 20.12 1.06 8.08
CA ALA A 221 21.56 0.96 8.29
C ALA A 221 21.99 -0.38 8.93
N GLY A 222 21.33 -1.49 8.54
CA GLY A 222 21.59 -2.84 9.06
C GLY A 222 20.99 -3.15 10.44
N GLN A 223 20.47 -2.15 11.16
CA GLN A 223 19.83 -2.33 12.47
C GLN A 223 18.32 -2.53 12.32
N GLU A 224 17.76 -3.55 12.98
CA GLU A 224 16.30 -3.72 13.06
C GLU A 224 15.67 -2.63 13.93
N ILE A 225 14.76 -1.87 13.33
CA ILE A 225 14.04 -0.78 14.00
C ILE A 225 12.65 -1.20 14.47
N GLY A 226 12.12 -2.30 13.92
CA GLY A 226 10.77 -2.74 14.21
C GLY A 226 10.38 -4.01 13.47
N ARG A 227 9.33 -4.64 13.98
CA ARG A 227 8.72 -5.86 13.46
C ARG A 227 7.20 -5.74 13.54
N PHE A 228 6.54 -6.09 12.45
CA PHE A 228 5.09 -6.18 12.32
C PHE A 228 4.71 -7.63 12.09
N GLU A 229 3.81 -8.16 12.91
CA GLU A 229 3.35 -9.55 12.82
C GLU A 229 1.86 -9.62 12.55
N HIS A 230 1.47 -10.06 11.36
CA HIS A 230 0.10 -10.09 10.85
C HIS A 230 -0.55 -11.45 11.01
N HIS A 231 -1.77 -11.47 11.55
CA HIS A 231 -2.60 -12.65 11.67
C HIS A 231 -3.81 -12.56 10.73
N ASP A 232 -4.25 -13.72 10.23
CA ASP A 232 -5.49 -13.80 9.45
C ASP A 232 -6.66 -13.17 10.22
N GLY A 233 -7.41 -12.29 9.58
CA GLY A 233 -8.58 -11.61 10.09
C GLY A 233 -8.32 -10.20 10.62
N GLU A 234 -7.06 -9.78 10.74
CA GLU A 234 -6.71 -8.45 11.25
C GLU A 234 -7.03 -7.32 10.25
N GLY A 235 -7.20 -7.65 8.97
CA GLY A 235 -7.52 -6.66 7.94
C GLY A 235 -6.35 -5.72 7.62
N TRP A 236 -6.61 -4.60 6.95
CA TRP A 236 -5.59 -3.62 6.55
C TRP A 236 -4.96 -2.90 7.75
N ARG A 237 -4.04 -3.59 8.46
CA ARG A 237 -3.56 -3.15 9.77
C ARG A 237 -2.30 -2.32 9.67
N GLY A 238 -2.32 -1.18 10.37
CA GLY A 238 -1.21 -0.23 10.40
C GLY A 238 -0.06 -0.66 11.33
N PHE A 239 1.14 -0.19 11.00
CA PHE A 239 2.34 -0.24 11.85
C PHE A 239 3.11 1.07 11.77
N GLU A 240 3.87 1.37 12.82
CA GLU A 240 4.71 2.56 12.89
C GLU A 240 5.96 2.27 13.71
N PHE A 241 7.12 2.60 13.15
CA PHE A 241 8.42 2.38 13.77
C PHE A 241 9.18 3.71 13.90
N PRO A 242 9.36 4.23 15.13
CA PRO A 242 10.16 5.42 15.38
C PRO A 242 11.62 5.24 14.94
N LEU A 243 12.15 6.23 14.22
CA LEU A 243 13.53 6.19 13.72
C LEU A 243 14.55 6.74 14.73
N GLY A 244 14.10 7.50 15.72
CA GLY A 244 14.96 8.02 16.79
C GLY A 244 16.18 8.78 16.25
N ALA A 245 17.38 8.34 16.62
CA ALA A 245 18.65 8.95 16.18
C ALA A 245 18.91 8.83 14.66
N LEU A 246 18.14 8.00 13.94
CA LEU A 246 18.23 7.88 12.49
C LEU A 246 17.39 8.95 11.76
N ALA A 247 16.48 9.64 12.46
CA ALA A 247 15.58 10.61 11.85
C ALA A 247 16.34 11.74 11.15
N GLY A 248 15.90 12.11 9.94
CA GLY A 248 16.51 13.15 9.12
C GLY A 248 17.77 12.73 8.34
N ARG A 249 18.26 11.50 8.49
CA ARG A 249 19.39 10.96 7.72
C ARG A 249 18.95 10.46 6.35
N THR A 250 19.92 10.05 5.53
CA THR A 250 19.68 9.28 4.31
C THR A 250 20.40 7.96 4.44
N GLU A 251 19.66 6.86 4.40
CA GLU A 251 20.17 5.51 4.66
C GLU A 251 19.48 4.48 3.77
N ASP A 252 20.02 3.27 3.72
CA ASP A 252 19.33 2.14 3.12
C ASP A 252 18.31 1.56 4.10
N VAL A 253 17.15 1.17 3.57
CA VAL A 253 16.05 0.55 4.33
C VAL A 253 15.77 -0.83 3.75
N GLU A 254 15.77 -1.84 4.61
CA GLU A 254 15.51 -3.23 4.25
C GLU A 254 14.20 -3.70 4.87
N PHE A 255 13.30 -4.23 4.04
CA PHE A 255 12.12 -4.97 4.45
C PHE A 255 12.35 -6.46 4.23
N GLU A 256 12.07 -7.28 5.23
CA GLU A 256 12.09 -8.74 5.12
C GLU A 256 10.72 -9.31 5.48
N VAL A 257 10.11 -10.05 4.56
CA VAL A 257 8.82 -10.71 4.78
C VAL A 257 9.04 -12.21 4.94
N SER A 258 8.51 -12.78 6.02
CA SER A 258 8.67 -14.19 6.36
C SER A 258 7.39 -14.79 6.95
N SER A 259 7.28 -16.11 6.87
CA SER A 259 6.21 -16.90 7.49
C SER A 259 6.73 -18.32 7.70
N SER A 260 6.25 -19.02 8.73
CA SER A 260 6.60 -20.44 8.94
C SER A 260 6.04 -21.36 7.85
N MET A 261 5.00 -20.90 7.13
CA MET A 261 4.52 -21.50 5.89
C MET A 261 4.41 -20.42 4.82
N ALA A 262 5.29 -20.47 3.82
CA ALA A 262 5.38 -19.44 2.79
C ALA A 262 4.42 -19.64 1.61
N ARG A 263 3.83 -20.84 1.49
CA ARG A 263 2.91 -21.14 0.40
C ARG A 263 1.61 -20.37 0.58
N GLU A 264 1.19 -19.68 -0.48
CA GLU A 264 -0.15 -19.08 -0.61
C GLU A 264 -0.51 -18.12 0.53
N ARG A 265 0.47 -17.39 1.08
CA ARG A 265 0.19 -16.35 2.07
C ARG A 265 -0.15 -15.01 1.43
N TYR A 266 0.44 -14.70 0.27
CA TYR A 266 0.04 -13.57 -0.58
C TYR A 266 0.11 -12.21 0.13
N PHE A 267 1.10 -12.04 1.01
CA PHE A 267 1.26 -10.80 1.75
C PHE A 267 1.46 -9.59 0.85
N CYS A 268 0.78 -8.50 1.19
CA CYS A 268 0.95 -7.22 0.57
C CYS A 268 1.07 -6.14 1.65
N PHE A 269 1.98 -5.19 1.45
CA PHE A 269 2.15 -4.07 2.38
C PHE A 269 2.41 -2.75 1.65
N GLN A 270 2.05 -1.63 2.27
CA GLN A 270 2.48 -0.30 1.85
C GLN A 270 3.27 0.31 3.00
N ALA A 271 4.27 1.13 2.67
CA ALA A 271 4.99 1.90 3.65
C ALA A 271 5.45 3.23 3.06
N ASP A 272 5.73 4.17 3.94
CA ASP A 272 6.41 5.43 3.65
C ASP A 272 7.28 5.87 4.84
N SER A 273 8.25 6.74 4.57
CA SER A 273 9.00 7.45 5.61
C SER A 273 8.50 8.89 5.72
N ARG A 274 8.16 9.32 6.93
CA ARG A 274 7.52 10.62 7.22
C ARG A 274 7.94 11.20 8.55
#